data_AF-A0A7C5WJG0-F1
#
_entry.id   AF-A0A7C5WJG0-F1
#
_cell.length_a   1.000
_cell.length_b   1.000
_cell.length_c   1.000
_cell.angle_alpha   90.00
_cell.angle_beta   90.00
_cell.angle_gamma   90.00
#
_symmetry.space_group_name_H-M   'P 1'
#
loop_
_entity.id
_entity.type
_entity.pdbx_description
1 polymer ?
#
loop_
_entity_poly.entity_id
_entity_poly.type
_entity_poly.pdbx_seq_one_letter_code
_entity_poly.pdbx_strand_id
1 'polypeptide(L)'
;MTRRLVFLSAILLMTLLPALGSSAPAGMLPHEKAPYYLGQSDGPISMTLDPQGTMWAVWAYDNGAETDIAVTHSIGDTWSVPMLLGVYNGRDDLDPRLAFMPDGTPVLAWWQTGIPDDPSSLDRVLLSFFIDGKWTIPGQLSQPETHGRQPNFFDSGEELEIGFLQIDPTTGRSEIDIRPVEKPQPGGGTNGPDPLPTFTIDGDQETPEGGDNTRSAG
;
A
#
# COMPACT_ATOMS: atom_id res chain seq x y z
N MET A 1 -47.27 6.47 -70.13
CA MET A 1 -46.54 7.75 -70.25
C MET A 1 -46.36 8.34 -68.84
N THR A 2 -45.10 8.44 -68.41
CA THR A 2 -44.54 9.49 -67.52
C THR A 2 -45.08 9.66 -66.07
N ARG A 3 -44.30 9.23 -65.07
CA ARG A 3 -43.53 10.13 -64.15
C ARG A 3 -42.67 9.35 -63.14
N ARG A 4 -41.41 9.80 -63.00
CA ARG A 4 -40.41 9.44 -61.97
C ARG A 4 -40.65 10.24 -60.68
N LEU A 5 -40.23 9.69 -59.53
CA LEU A 5 -39.37 10.26 -58.45
C LEU A 5 -39.49 9.29 -57.23
N VAL A 6 -38.45 8.61 -56.73
CA VAL A 6 -37.19 9.00 -56.05
C VAL A 6 -37.33 9.10 -54.50
N PHE A 7 -36.41 8.39 -53.82
CA PHE A 7 -35.99 8.36 -52.40
C PHE A 7 -36.93 7.81 -51.32
N LEU A 8 -36.47 6.77 -50.59
CA LEU A 8 -35.90 7.01 -49.25
C LEU A 8 -34.88 5.93 -48.85
N SER A 9 -33.64 6.38 -48.68
CA SER A 9 -32.51 5.70 -48.06
C SER A 9 -32.84 5.33 -46.61
N ALA A 10 -32.67 4.06 -46.23
CA ALA A 10 -32.52 3.67 -44.83
C ALA A 10 -31.03 3.63 -44.52
N ILE A 11 -30.54 4.71 -43.92
CA ILE A 11 -29.23 4.79 -43.29
C ILE A 11 -29.32 3.98 -42.00
N LEU A 12 -28.71 2.79 -41.98
CA LEU A 12 -28.45 2.09 -40.74
C LEU A 12 -27.22 2.74 -40.09
N LEU A 13 -27.48 3.56 -39.06
CA LEU A 13 -26.48 4.25 -38.26
C LEU A 13 -25.75 3.21 -37.39
N MET A 14 -24.65 2.64 -37.89
CA MET A 14 -23.67 1.95 -37.06
C MET A 14 -22.92 3.01 -36.26
N THR A 15 -23.32 3.21 -35.01
CA THR A 15 -22.52 3.97 -34.04
C THR A 15 -21.25 3.17 -33.75
N LEU A 16 -20.12 3.63 -34.31
CA LEU A 16 -18.80 3.28 -33.82
C LEU A 16 -18.72 3.76 -32.36
N LEU A 17 -18.66 2.81 -31.43
CA LEU A 17 -18.02 3.06 -30.14
C LEU A 17 -16.55 3.38 -30.45
N PRO A 18 -15.99 4.52 -30.01
CA PRO A 18 -14.55 4.58 -29.86
C PRO A 18 -14.22 3.57 -28.76
N ALA A 19 -13.67 2.43 -29.15
CA ALA A 19 -12.87 1.64 -28.25
C ALA A 19 -11.75 2.57 -27.76
N LEU A 20 -11.90 3.11 -26.56
CA LEU A 20 -10.77 3.65 -25.81
C LEU A 20 -9.91 2.45 -25.40
N GLY A 21 -9.24 1.86 -26.39
CA GLY A 21 -8.02 1.14 -26.14
C GLY A 21 -7.00 2.19 -25.73
N SER A 22 -6.88 2.43 -24.42
CA SER A 22 -5.59 2.87 -23.90
C SER A 22 -4.68 1.65 -23.99
N SER A 23 -4.20 1.36 -25.20
CA SER A 23 -3.02 0.54 -25.35
C SER A 23 -1.92 1.30 -24.63
N ALA A 24 -1.39 0.72 -23.55
CA ALA A 24 -0.08 1.13 -23.05
C ALA A 24 0.83 1.35 -24.27
N PRO A 25 1.56 2.48 -24.35
CA PRO A 25 2.40 2.76 -25.50
C PRO A 25 3.26 1.53 -25.77
N ALA A 26 3.25 1.08 -27.03
CA ALA A 26 4.12 0.01 -27.50
C ALA A 26 5.56 0.52 -27.43
N GLY A 27 6.19 0.38 -26.27
CA GLY A 27 7.51 0.92 -25.99
C GLY A 27 7.93 0.64 -24.56
N MET A 28 8.79 -0.36 -24.38
CA MET A 28 9.60 -0.64 -23.19
C MET A 28 8.81 -0.95 -21.91
N LEU A 29 8.81 -2.22 -21.50
CA LEU A 29 8.25 -2.64 -20.21
C LEU A 29 9.07 -2.03 -19.05
N PRO A 30 8.44 -1.67 -17.91
CA PRO A 30 9.12 -1.14 -16.72
C PRO A 30 10.42 -1.86 -16.32
N HIS A 31 10.42 -3.19 -16.41
CA HIS A 31 11.57 -4.03 -16.06
C HIS A 31 12.78 -3.90 -17.01
N GLU A 32 12.59 -3.38 -18.24
CA GLU A 32 13.67 -3.18 -19.21
C GLU A 32 14.57 -2.00 -18.82
N LYS A 33 14.16 -1.20 -17.82
CA LYS A 33 14.95 -0.13 -17.21
C LYS A 33 15.61 -0.54 -15.89
N ALA A 34 15.32 -1.73 -15.37
CA ALA A 34 16.02 -2.21 -14.19
C ALA A 34 17.50 -2.43 -14.52
N PRO A 35 18.44 -1.98 -13.67
CA PRO A 35 19.84 -2.37 -13.83
C PRO A 35 19.92 -3.90 -13.80
N TYR A 36 20.64 -4.53 -14.71
CA TYR A 36 20.82 -6.00 -14.79
C TYR A 36 19.54 -6.83 -15.08
N TYR A 37 18.77 -6.49 -16.12
CA TYR A 37 17.82 -7.45 -16.69
C TYR A 37 18.58 -8.65 -17.30
N LEU A 38 18.72 -9.74 -16.54
CA LEU A 38 19.41 -10.97 -16.96
C LEU A 38 18.48 -11.99 -17.63
N GLY A 39 17.22 -11.62 -17.96
CA GLY A 39 16.21 -12.56 -18.43
C GLY A 39 15.67 -13.48 -17.33
N GLN A 40 15.82 -13.07 -16.06
CA GLN A 40 15.31 -13.74 -14.87
C GLN A 40 13.80 -13.53 -14.69
N SER A 41 13.19 -14.38 -13.87
CA SER A 41 11.74 -14.46 -13.62
C SER A 41 11.29 -13.43 -12.59
N ASP A 42 11.37 -12.14 -12.93
CA ASP A 42 10.72 -11.08 -12.16
C ASP A 42 9.27 -11.47 -11.79
N GLY A 43 8.84 -11.02 -10.62
CA GLY A 43 7.47 -11.19 -10.16
C GLY A 43 6.47 -10.42 -11.05
N PRO A 44 5.17 -10.70 -10.90
CA PRO A 44 4.13 -9.97 -11.63
C PRO A 44 4.20 -8.47 -11.33
N ILE A 45 4.00 -7.66 -12.38
CA ILE A 45 3.93 -6.21 -12.25
C ILE A 45 2.55 -5.80 -11.75
N SER A 46 2.51 -5.03 -10.66
CA SER A 46 1.33 -4.31 -10.18
C SER A 46 1.42 -2.85 -10.62
N MET A 47 0.31 -2.29 -11.12
CA MET A 47 0.26 -0.90 -11.59
C MET A 47 -0.92 -0.15 -10.96
N THR A 48 -0.74 1.15 -10.74
CA THR A 48 -1.79 2.04 -10.24
C THR A 48 -1.53 3.48 -10.70
N LEU A 49 -2.58 4.30 -10.73
CA LEU A 49 -2.47 5.72 -11.05
C LEU A 49 -2.32 6.53 -9.77
N ASP A 50 -1.43 7.52 -9.76
CA ASP A 50 -1.42 8.55 -8.73
C ASP A 50 -2.63 9.51 -8.92
N PRO A 51 -2.93 10.38 -7.93
CA PRO A 51 -4.06 11.31 -8.06
C PRO A 51 -3.92 12.35 -9.18
N GLN A 52 -2.73 12.48 -9.79
CA GLN A 52 -2.47 13.34 -10.94
C GLN A 52 -2.58 12.59 -12.28
N GLY A 53 -2.81 11.27 -12.24
CA GLY A 53 -2.91 10.41 -13.41
C GLY A 53 -1.57 9.89 -13.94
N THR A 54 -0.48 10.03 -13.19
CA THR A 54 0.79 9.37 -13.51
C THR A 54 0.67 7.89 -13.21
N MET A 55 1.08 7.03 -14.15
CA MET A 55 1.12 5.58 -13.90
C MET A 55 2.35 5.21 -13.10
N TRP A 56 2.17 4.41 -12.06
CA TRP A 56 3.24 3.80 -11.29
C TRP A 56 3.19 2.29 -11.46
N ALA A 57 4.37 1.67 -11.48
CA ALA A 57 4.54 0.23 -11.58
C ALA A 57 5.47 -0.27 -10.46
N VAL A 58 5.13 -1.42 -9.90
CA VAL A 58 5.92 -2.11 -8.90
C VAL A 58 5.99 -3.61 -9.18
N TRP A 59 7.13 -4.23 -8.93
CA TRP A 59 7.32 -5.67 -9.07
C TRP A 59 8.41 -6.18 -8.14
N ALA A 60 8.40 -7.50 -7.96
CA ALA A 60 9.48 -8.22 -7.29
C ALA A 60 10.60 -8.42 -8.32
N TYR A 61 11.74 -7.77 -8.10
CA TYR A 61 12.89 -7.72 -9.01
C TYR A 61 13.91 -8.78 -8.61
N ASP A 62 14.14 -9.76 -9.48
CA ASP A 62 15.12 -10.82 -9.23
C ASP A 62 16.52 -10.33 -9.63
N ASN A 63 17.36 -10.09 -8.63
CA ASN A 63 18.73 -9.62 -8.83
C ASN A 63 19.74 -10.78 -9.07
N GLY A 64 19.24 -12.02 -9.12
CA GLY A 64 20.00 -13.26 -9.29
C GLY A 64 20.50 -13.90 -7.99
N ALA A 65 20.35 -13.23 -6.85
CA ALA A 65 20.67 -13.75 -5.52
C ALA A 65 19.45 -13.77 -4.59
N GLU A 66 18.63 -12.73 -4.67
CA GLU A 66 17.37 -12.56 -3.94
C GLU A 66 16.39 -11.73 -4.78
N THR A 67 15.14 -11.69 -4.34
CA THR A 67 14.14 -10.80 -4.91
C THR A 67 14.03 -9.50 -4.10
N ASP A 68 14.24 -8.36 -4.75
CA ASP A 68 14.06 -7.01 -4.20
C ASP A 68 12.73 -6.40 -4.66
N ILE A 69 12.37 -5.20 -4.18
CA ILE A 69 11.25 -4.46 -4.76
C ILE A 69 11.74 -3.36 -5.69
N ALA A 70 11.21 -3.32 -6.91
CA ALA A 70 11.46 -2.25 -7.86
C ALA A 70 10.20 -1.42 -8.10
N VAL A 71 10.33 -0.08 -8.03
CA VAL A 71 9.24 0.88 -8.26
C VAL A 71 9.64 1.89 -9.34
N THR A 72 8.78 2.15 -10.31
CA THR A 72 8.96 3.19 -11.33
C THR A 72 7.65 3.93 -11.60
N HIS A 73 7.74 5.06 -12.30
CA HIS A 73 6.59 5.86 -12.73
C HIS A 73 6.78 6.36 -14.16
N SER A 74 5.66 6.64 -14.84
CA SER A 74 5.65 7.12 -16.21
C SER A 74 6.15 8.56 -16.31
N ILE A 75 7.00 8.84 -17.30
CA ILE A 75 7.44 10.17 -17.72
C ILE A 75 7.11 10.32 -19.20
N GLY A 76 5.96 10.94 -19.49
CA GLY A 76 5.39 10.95 -20.84
C GLY A 76 5.11 9.52 -21.32
N ASP A 77 5.68 9.16 -22.46
CA ASP A 77 5.57 7.80 -23.03
C ASP A 77 6.69 6.85 -22.59
N THR A 78 7.44 7.21 -21.53
CA THR A 78 8.58 6.42 -21.03
C THR A 78 8.44 6.12 -19.53
N TRP A 79 9.34 5.30 -18.98
CA TRP A 79 9.42 5.01 -17.55
C TRP A 79 10.68 5.62 -16.93
N SER A 80 10.58 6.03 -15.67
CA SER A 80 11.73 6.45 -14.87
C SER A 80 12.66 5.27 -14.55
N VAL A 81 13.88 5.57 -14.11
CA VAL A 81 14.79 4.54 -13.59
C VAL A 81 14.16 3.95 -12.31
N PRO A 82 14.09 2.61 -12.16
CA PRO A 82 13.48 2.01 -10.98
C PRO A 82 14.22 2.36 -9.70
N MET A 83 13.46 2.68 -8.66
CA MET A 83 13.93 2.76 -7.29
C MET A 83 13.85 1.36 -6.68
N LEU A 84 14.95 0.91 -6.07
CA LEU A 84 15.01 -0.41 -5.43
C LEU A 84 14.86 -0.28 -3.90
N LEU A 85 14.09 -1.19 -3.30
CA LEU A 85 13.98 -1.39 -1.85
C LEU A 85 14.33 -2.83 -1.52
N GLY A 86 14.78 -3.09 -0.29
CA GLY A 86 15.12 -4.45 0.15
C GLY A 86 16.54 -4.91 -0.21
N VAL A 87 17.26 -4.14 -1.01
CA VAL A 87 18.54 -4.55 -1.60
C VAL A 87 19.56 -5.13 -0.59
N TYR A 88 20.08 -6.32 -0.88
CA TYR A 88 21.14 -7.04 -0.15
C TYR A 88 20.80 -7.35 1.30
N ASN A 89 19.53 -7.68 1.57
CA ASN A 89 19.06 -7.99 2.93
C ASN A 89 19.07 -9.50 3.27
N GLY A 90 19.34 -10.36 2.29
CA GLY A 90 19.42 -11.82 2.42
C GLY A 90 18.06 -12.51 2.48
N ARG A 91 17.00 -11.87 1.99
CA ARG A 91 15.61 -12.36 2.02
C ARG A 91 14.91 -11.92 0.74
N ASP A 92 13.88 -12.68 0.38
CA ASP A 92 13.05 -12.36 -0.78
C ASP A 92 11.91 -11.44 -0.35
N ASP A 93 11.78 -10.33 -1.07
CA ASP A 93 10.67 -9.39 -1.00
C ASP A 93 9.69 -9.67 -2.15
N LEU A 94 8.46 -10.08 -1.80
CA LEU A 94 7.53 -10.74 -2.71
C LEU A 94 6.13 -10.10 -2.70
N ASP A 95 5.42 -10.28 -3.82
CA ASP A 95 4.07 -9.76 -4.10
C ASP A 95 3.86 -8.29 -3.70
N PRO A 96 4.70 -7.35 -4.19
CA PRO A 96 4.55 -5.95 -3.82
C PRO A 96 3.27 -5.35 -4.40
N ARG A 97 2.67 -4.47 -3.62
CA ARG A 97 1.49 -3.67 -3.92
C ARG A 97 1.79 -2.22 -3.67
N LEU A 98 1.25 -1.36 -4.52
CA LEU A 98 1.37 0.08 -4.43
C LEU A 98 -0.04 0.69 -4.41
N ALA A 99 -0.23 1.65 -3.52
CA ALA A 99 -1.43 2.49 -3.46
C ALA A 99 -1.03 3.92 -3.09
N PHE A 100 -2.02 4.81 -3.06
CA PHE A 100 -1.86 6.19 -2.66
C PHE A 100 -2.80 6.52 -1.51
N MET A 101 -2.27 7.16 -0.49
CA MET A 101 -3.07 7.77 0.56
C MET A 101 -3.94 8.90 -0.01
N PRO A 102 -5.02 9.33 0.68
CA PRO A 102 -5.88 10.42 0.21
C PRO A 102 -5.15 11.74 -0.08
N ASP A 103 -4.02 11.99 0.58
CA ASP A 103 -3.17 13.16 0.31
C ASP A 103 -2.12 12.97 -0.80
N GLY A 104 -2.22 11.85 -1.54
CA GLY A 104 -1.34 11.50 -2.65
C GLY A 104 -0.01 10.88 -2.26
N THR A 105 0.20 10.56 -0.99
CA THR A 105 1.43 9.88 -0.56
C THR A 105 1.47 8.44 -1.07
N PRO A 106 2.48 8.03 -1.84
CA PRO A 106 2.66 6.64 -2.24
C PRO A 106 2.92 5.75 -1.02
N VAL A 107 2.25 4.61 -0.97
CA VAL A 107 2.44 3.58 0.06
C VAL A 107 2.63 2.22 -0.60
N LEU A 108 3.64 1.50 -0.13
CA LEU A 108 4.06 0.22 -0.66
C LEU A 108 3.92 -0.84 0.42
N ALA A 109 3.31 -1.97 0.07
CA ALA A 109 3.26 -3.16 0.92
C ALA A 109 3.75 -4.39 0.17
N TRP A 110 4.44 -5.28 0.87
CA TRP A 110 4.94 -6.55 0.32
C TRP A 110 5.06 -7.55 1.46
N TRP A 111 5.31 -8.82 1.15
CA TRP A 111 5.72 -9.77 2.17
C TRP A 111 7.16 -10.21 1.96
N GLN A 112 7.89 -10.33 3.05
CA GLN A 112 9.29 -10.69 3.06
C GLN A 112 9.46 -12.07 3.68
N THR A 113 10.31 -12.91 3.10
CA THR A 113 10.58 -14.25 3.63
C THR A 113 11.30 -14.22 4.98
N GLY A 114 11.14 -15.31 5.73
CA GLY A 114 12.00 -15.61 6.87
C GLY A 114 13.49 -15.65 6.51
N ILE A 115 14.37 -15.68 7.51
CA ILE A 115 15.81 -15.89 7.28
C ILE A 115 15.97 -17.29 6.71
N PRO A 116 16.67 -17.46 5.58
CA PRO A 116 17.03 -18.77 5.08
C PRO A 116 17.68 -19.62 6.18
N ASP A 117 17.32 -20.90 6.26
CA ASP A 117 17.82 -21.86 7.24
C ASP A 117 17.47 -21.60 8.73
N ASP A 118 16.65 -20.58 9.04
CA ASP A 118 16.09 -20.37 10.38
C ASP A 118 14.59 -20.71 10.40
N PRO A 119 14.19 -21.89 10.91
CA PRO A 119 12.78 -22.28 10.95
C PRO A 119 11.95 -21.45 11.94
N SER A 120 12.58 -20.67 12.82
CA SER A 120 11.89 -19.74 13.73
C SER A 120 11.65 -18.37 13.11
N SER A 121 12.30 -18.06 11.98
CA SER A 121 12.05 -16.83 11.26
C SER A 121 10.81 -16.99 10.38
N LEU A 122 9.78 -16.22 10.69
CA LEU A 122 8.54 -16.21 9.95
C LEU A 122 8.57 -15.18 8.81
N ASP A 123 7.68 -15.38 7.85
CA ASP A 123 7.41 -14.38 6.82
C ASP A 123 6.64 -13.21 7.42
N ARG A 124 6.85 -12.02 6.88
CA ARG A 124 6.24 -10.81 7.42
C ARG A 124 5.70 -9.90 6.35
N VAL A 125 4.56 -9.26 6.63
CA VAL A 125 4.06 -8.17 5.80
C VAL A 125 4.73 -6.87 6.24
N LEU A 126 5.32 -6.18 5.28
CA LEU A 126 6.00 -4.91 5.48
C LEU A 126 5.25 -3.79 4.75
N LEU A 127 5.40 -2.58 5.28
CA LEU A 127 4.80 -1.35 4.75
C LEU A 127 5.86 -0.24 4.72
N SER A 128 5.92 0.52 3.64
CA SER A 128 6.78 1.70 3.52
C SER A 128 6.05 2.84 2.81
N PHE A 129 6.34 4.07 3.23
CA PHE A 129 5.74 5.29 2.69
C PHE A 129 6.80 6.09 1.93
N PHE A 130 6.40 6.77 0.87
CA PHE A 130 7.30 7.67 0.15
C PHE A 130 7.16 9.10 0.68
N ILE A 131 8.12 9.53 1.50
CA ILE A 131 8.11 10.82 2.21
C ILE A 131 9.43 11.54 1.93
N ASP A 132 9.38 12.83 1.61
CA ASP A 132 10.57 13.66 1.33
C ASP A 132 11.50 13.07 0.26
N GLY A 133 10.92 12.46 -0.78
CA GLY A 133 11.65 11.91 -1.92
C GLY A 133 12.32 10.55 -1.65
N LYS A 134 11.94 9.85 -0.58
CA LYS A 134 12.53 8.56 -0.19
C LYS A 134 11.50 7.66 0.48
N TRP A 135 11.68 6.35 0.31
CA TRP A 135 10.92 5.35 1.04
C TRP A 135 11.36 5.33 2.50
N THR A 136 10.40 5.25 3.42
CA THR A 136 10.68 5.10 4.86
C THR A 136 11.29 3.73 5.16
N ILE A 137 11.91 3.60 6.33
CA ILE A 137 12.25 2.28 6.87
C ILE A 137 10.96 1.44 6.92
N PRO A 138 10.96 0.20 6.41
CA PRO A 138 9.76 -0.62 6.40
C PRO A 138 9.29 -0.94 7.82
N GLY A 139 8.00 -0.69 8.08
CA GLY A 139 7.32 -1.13 9.30
C GLY A 139 6.69 -2.50 9.10
N GLN A 140 6.79 -3.37 10.10
CA GLN A 140 6.10 -4.66 10.08
C GLN A 140 4.62 -4.49 10.47
N LEU A 141 3.72 -5.05 9.65
CA LEU A 141 2.27 -5.05 9.89
C LEU A 141 1.75 -6.36 10.47
N SER A 142 2.29 -7.50 10.01
CA SER A 142 1.88 -8.81 10.51
C SER A 142 2.38 -9.05 11.94
N GLN A 143 1.70 -9.91 12.69
CA GLN A 143 2.14 -10.27 14.03
C GLN A 143 3.51 -10.97 13.98
N PRO A 144 4.42 -10.72 14.95
CA PRO A 144 5.74 -11.35 14.98
C PRO A 144 5.72 -12.89 15.03
N GLU A 145 4.65 -13.46 15.55
CA GLU A 145 4.45 -14.89 15.78
C GLU A 145 3.64 -15.61 14.68
N THR A 146 3.24 -14.91 13.63
CA THR A 146 2.50 -15.49 12.50
C THR A 146 3.25 -15.27 11.18
N HIS A 147 3.03 -16.15 10.19
CA HIS A 147 3.41 -15.84 8.82
C HIS A 147 2.46 -14.80 8.26
N GLY A 148 3.00 -13.64 7.88
CA GLY A 148 2.30 -12.61 7.14
C GLY A 148 2.55 -12.72 5.63
N ARG A 149 1.49 -12.80 4.81
CA ARG A 149 1.63 -12.90 3.35
C ARG A 149 0.51 -12.17 2.60
N GLN A 150 0.71 -11.99 1.30
CA GLN A 150 -0.32 -11.55 0.34
C GLN A 150 -1.01 -10.23 0.73
N PRO A 151 -0.25 -9.14 0.94
CA PRO A 151 -0.87 -7.85 1.16
C PRO A 151 -1.68 -7.41 -0.05
N ASN A 152 -2.76 -6.69 0.21
CA ASN A 152 -3.52 -5.96 -0.80
C ASN A 152 -4.15 -4.71 -0.19
N PHE A 153 -4.25 -3.66 -0.98
CA PHE A 153 -4.89 -2.42 -0.58
C PHE A 153 -6.35 -2.39 -1.01
N PHE A 154 -7.17 -1.76 -0.18
CA PHE A 154 -8.58 -1.54 -0.43
C PHE A 154 -8.85 -0.05 -0.23
N ASP A 155 -9.52 0.57 -1.19
CA ASP A 155 -10.03 1.92 -1.02
C ASP A 155 -11.49 1.83 -0.60
N SER A 156 -11.78 2.22 0.64
CA SER A 156 -13.14 2.26 1.18
C SER A 156 -13.89 3.54 0.80
N GLY A 157 -13.21 4.51 0.18
CA GLY A 157 -13.71 5.85 -0.13
C GLY A 157 -13.56 6.85 1.01
N GLU A 158 -13.38 6.39 2.25
CA GLU A 158 -13.10 7.23 3.42
C GLU A 158 -11.63 7.14 3.82
N GLU A 159 -11.04 5.95 3.71
CA GLU A 159 -9.67 5.67 4.06
C GLU A 159 -9.08 4.53 3.21
N LEU A 160 -7.76 4.57 3.04
CA LEU A 160 -7.01 3.46 2.47
C LEU A 160 -6.82 2.37 3.54
N GLU A 161 -7.31 1.17 3.26
CA GLU A 161 -7.13 0.00 4.11
C GLU A 161 -6.13 -0.97 3.48
N ILE A 162 -5.50 -1.78 4.33
CA ILE A 162 -4.66 -2.89 3.90
C ILE A 162 -5.17 -4.18 4.53
N GLY A 163 -5.29 -5.20 3.71
CA GLY A 163 -5.58 -6.56 4.15
C GLY A 163 -4.48 -7.52 3.79
N PHE A 164 -4.25 -8.52 4.64
CA PHE A 164 -3.24 -9.55 4.43
C PHE A 164 -3.57 -10.83 5.20
N LEU A 165 -2.92 -11.92 4.79
CA LEU A 165 -3.07 -13.23 5.41
C LEU A 165 -2.14 -13.35 6.61
N GLN A 166 -2.66 -13.78 7.75
CA GLN A 166 -1.91 -14.25 8.90
C GLN A 166 -2.08 -15.76 9.05
N ILE A 167 -0.99 -16.50 9.24
CA ILE A 167 -1.00 -17.95 9.43
C ILE A 167 -0.24 -18.30 10.71
N ASP A 168 -0.91 -18.93 11.65
CA ASP A 168 -0.29 -19.48 12.86
C ASP A 168 0.60 -20.68 12.48
N PRO A 169 1.92 -20.64 12.76
CA PRO A 169 2.83 -21.71 12.37
C PRO A 169 2.61 -23.01 13.14
N THR A 170 1.98 -22.96 14.32
CA THR A 170 1.71 -24.11 15.18
C THR A 170 0.42 -24.82 14.78
N THR A 171 -0.63 -24.06 14.48
CA THR A 171 -1.96 -24.62 14.18
C THR A 171 -2.25 -24.70 12.69
N GLY A 172 -1.51 -23.97 11.85
CA GLY A 172 -1.78 -23.80 10.42
C GLY A 172 -3.06 -23.01 10.13
N ARG A 173 -3.71 -22.45 11.16
CA ARG A 173 -4.92 -21.65 11.00
C ARG A 173 -4.57 -20.35 10.31
N SER A 174 -5.38 -19.99 9.31
CA SER A 174 -5.27 -18.72 8.61
C SER A 174 -6.40 -17.75 8.96
N GLU A 175 -6.07 -16.47 8.97
CA GLU A 175 -6.99 -15.35 9.17
C GLU A 175 -6.63 -14.22 8.21
N ILE A 176 -7.65 -13.47 7.76
CA ILE A 176 -7.44 -12.23 7.01
C ILE A 176 -7.55 -11.10 8.01
N ASP A 177 -6.47 -10.35 8.14
CA ASP A 177 -6.44 -9.12 8.91
C ASP A 177 -6.64 -7.95 7.95
N ILE A 178 -7.51 -7.00 8.31
CA ILE A 178 -7.79 -5.79 7.53
C ILE A 178 -7.76 -4.62 8.51
N ARG A 179 -7.00 -3.58 8.17
CA ARG A 179 -6.86 -2.40 9.01
C ARG A 179 -6.58 -1.12 8.20
N PRO A 180 -6.87 0.05 8.77
CA PRO A 180 -6.46 1.34 8.21
C PRO A 180 -4.95 1.45 7.95
N VAL A 181 -4.58 2.15 6.88
CA VAL A 181 -3.17 2.48 6.58
C VAL A 181 -2.82 3.79 7.27
N GLU A 182 -2.15 3.69 8.41
CA GLU A 182 -1.70 4.86 9.15
C GLU A 182 -0.28 5.27 8.79
N LYS A 183 -0.08 6.55 8.48
CA LYS A 183 1.27 7.09 8.29
C LYS A 183 2.07 6.98 9.58
N PRO A 184 3.40 6.79 9.50
CA PRO A 184 4.26 6.88 10.66
C PRO A 184 4.08 8.28 11.27
N GLN A 185 3.62 8.32 12.52
CA GLN A 185 3.62 9.57 13.26
C GLN A 185 5.09 10.04 13.34
N PRO A 186 5.39 11.33 13.10
CA PRO A 186 6.72 11.86 13.37
C PRO A 186 7.03 11.47 14.80
N GLY A 187 8.06 10.65 14.99
CA GLY A 187 8.34 10.01 16.26
C GLY A 187 8.12 11.02 17.37
N GLY A 188 7.08 10.79 18.18
CA GLY A 188 6.86 11.59 19.35
C GLY A 188 8.16 11.52 20.11
N GLY A 189 8.90 12.63 20.14
CA GLY A 189 9.85 12.81 21.22
C GLY A 189 9.11 12.50 22.51
N THR A 190 9.82 12.06 23.53
CA THR A 190 9.29 11.80 24.88
C THR A 190 8.66 13.04 25.57
N ASN A 191 8.26 14.05 24.79
CA ASN A 191 7.67 15.34 25.17
C ASN A 191 6.30 15.57 24.49
N GLY A 192 5.64 14.55 23.95
CA GLY A 192 4.19 14.59 23.83
C GLY A 192 3.58 14.55 25.23
N PRO A 193 2.43 15.20 25.51
CA PRO A 193 1.79 15.00 26.80
C PRO A 193 1.53 13.50 26.98
N ASP A 194 2.07 12.93 28.07
CA ASP A 194 1.76 11.56 28.48
C ASP A 194 0.25 11.33 28.33
N PRO A 195 -0.20 10.16 27.87
CA PRO A 195 -1.61 9.81 27.96
C PRO A 195 -2.04 10.06 29.41
N LEU A 196 -3.08 10.88 29.59
CA LEU A 196 -3.60 11.22 30.91
C LEU A 196 -3.70 9.93 31.73
N PRO A 197 -3.16 9.90 32.96
CA PRO A 197 -3.27 8.71 33.79
C PRO A 197 -4.74 8.32 33.87
N THR A 198 -5.03 7.05 33.57
CA THR A 198 -6.36 6.49 33.80
C THR A 198 -6.61 6.58 35.30
N PHE A 199 -7.39 7.56 35.73
CA PHE A 199 -7.91 7.58 37.09
C PHE A 199 -8.95 6.46 37.19
N THR A 200 -8.52 5.30 37.66
CA THR A 200 -9.44 4.35 38.27
C THR A 200 -9.94 5.03 39.54
N ILE A 201 -11.15 5.57 39.49
CA ILE A 201 -11.87 5.93 40.70
C ILE A 201 -12.29 4.60 41.34
N ASP A 202 -11.49 4.11 42.27
CA ASP A 202 -11.94 3.07 43.19
C ASP A 202 -13.15 3.62 43.96
N GLY A 203 -14.32 3.03 43.69
CA GLY A 203 -15.63 3.51 44.10
C GLY A 203 -15.97 3.37 45.58
N ASP A 204 -15.00 3.52 46.49
CA ASP A 204 -15.20 3.37 47.94
C ASP A 204 -14.65 4.55 48.74
N GLN A 205 -14.87 5.79 48.28
CA GLN A 205 -14.70 6.99 49.09
C GLN A 205 -16.04 7.71 49.20
N GLU A 206 -16.68 7.53 50.35
CA GLU A 206 -17.83 8.31 50.81
C GLU A 206 -17.58 9.81 50.56
N THR A 207 -18.50 10.46 49.86
CA THR A 207 -18.50 11.90 49.64
C THR A 207 -18.59 12.64 50.99
N PRO A 208 -17.61 13.49 51.36
CA PRO A 208 -17.79 14.38 52.50
C PRO A 208 -18.81 15.46 52.15
N GLU A 209 -19.75 15.66 53.07
CA GLU A 209 -20.86 16.62 52.99
C GLU A 209 -20.40 18.07 52.71
N GLY A 210 -21.22 18.75 51.91
CA GLY A 210 -21.81 20.07 52.20
C GLY A 210 -20.94 21.14 52.84
N GLY A 211 -20.68 22.21 52.08
CA GLY A 211 -19.84 23.32 52.49
C GLY A 211 -20.40 24.25 53.58
N ASP A 212 -19.51 25.15 54.02
CA ASP A 212 -19.89 26.42 54.65
C ASP A 212 -18.79 27.45 54.35
N ASN A 213 -19.13 28.46 53.55
CA ASN A 213 -18.25 29.60 53.27
C ASN A 213 -18.86 30.84 53.92
N THR A 214 -18.98 30.83 55.25
CA THR A 214 -19.26 32.04 56.01
C THR A 214 -18.07 33.00 55.93
N ARG A 215 -18.34 34.16 55.34
CA ARG A 215 -17.50 35.37 55.38
C ARG A 215 -17.19 35.78 56.82
N SER A 216 -15.96 36.24 57.05
CA SER A 216 -15.74 37.45 57.85
C SER A 216 -14.48 38.19 57.42
N ALA A 217 -14.66 39.48 57.21
CA ALA A 217 -13.64 40.50 57.10
C ALA A 217 -13.24 40.96 58.50
N GLY A 218 -11.95 41.31 58.68
CA GLY A 218 -11.40 41.85 59.92
C GLY A 218 -9.97 41.44 60.12
#